data_AF-A0A8H5MH51-F1
#
_entry.id   AF-A0A8H5MH51-F1
#
_cell.length_a   1.000
_cell.length_b   1.000
_cell.length_c   1.000
_cell.angle_alpha   90.00
_cell.angle_beta   90.00
_cell.angle_gamma   90.00
#
_symmetry.space_group_name_H-M   'P 1'
#
loop_
_entity.id
_entity.type
_entity.pdbx_description
1 polymer ?
#
loop_
_entity_poly.entity_id
_entity_poly.type
_entity_poly.pdbx_seq_one_letter_code
_entity_poly.pdbx_strand_id
1 'polypeptide(L)'
;MSDEEEDYLSNRFLLDSERAGASGKTYSQLRKDAVKRALIKNEQNRVKSRRERELEAREEGLGKSLFERAKEADEKGSGSGNKGLAMMLKMGFKPGESLGQPEDPSKSERSLSSLTDHASENRESQSKSKMAHRTEPLPLNEWFGKEGIGSSRKRTISPSAAERVAKMAKMADDSAKEDFRDRSKREYEERRAEGRLGPVQRTCATLDEKAGIPFNVLWLHPGNADTFPPGLVEILSLRTTLDIQLNQEQQHQDDDARVRLRKQMQSDALGPISESNNVETSVTGVSGAEYTQDTLEEIEQFLRLQARDRLALVLSYLRDRYCYCFWCGTQYEDPEDMLGHCPGPDEESHD
;
A
#
# COMPACT_ATOMS: atom_id res chain seq x y z
N MET A 1 -68.89 -30.23 -2.54
CA MET A 1 -69.07 -30.72 -3.92
C MET A 1 -69.37 -29.48 -4.75
N SER A 2 -68.46 -28.77 -5.39
CA SER A 2 -67.11 -28.93 -5.96
C SER A 2 -66.47 -27.51 -5.92
N ASP A 3 -65.16 -27.28 -5.87
CA ASP A 3 -64.30 -27.15 -7.07
C ASP A 3 -62.85 -26.71 -6.67
N GLU A 4 -62.33 -27.14 -5.51
CA GLU A 4 -60.99 -26.72 -5.01
C GLU A 4 -59.95 -27.84 -4.90
N GLU A 5 -60.30 -29.07 -5.27
CA GLU A 5 -59.30 -30.15 -5.38
C GLU A 5 -58.62 -30.01 -6.74
N GLU A 6 -57.44 -29.38 -6.75
CA GLU A 6 -56.59 -29.20 -7.93
C GLU A 6 -56.43 -30.53 -8.67
N ASP A 7 -57.13 -30.64 -9.80
CA ASP A 7 -57.20 -31.85 -10.62
C ASP A 7 -55.79 -32.35 -10.93
N TYR A 8 -55.56 -33.65 -10.72
CA TYR A 8 -54.25 -34.30 -10.87
C TYR A 8 -53.69 -34.15 -12.30
N LEU A 9 -54.54 -33.80 -13.27
CA LEU A 9 -54.20 -33.54 -14.66
C LEU A 9 -54.05 -32.04 -14.99
N SER A 10 -54.08 -31.15 -14.01
CA SER A 10 -53.95 -29.71 -14.23
C SER A 10 -52.52 -29.31 -14.64
N ASN A 11 -52.43 -28.35 -15.56
CA ASN A 11 -51.15 -27.86 -16.13
C ASN A 11 -50.19 -27.24 -15.10
N ARG A 12 -50.63 -27.01 -13.86
CA ARG A 12 -49.78 -26.54 -12.76
C ARG A 12 -48.70 -27.57 -12.42
N PHE A 13 -49.05 -28.87 -12.41
CA PHE A 13 -48.09 -29.95 -12.16
C PHE A 13 -47.16 -30.21 -13.34
N LEU A 14 -47.62 -29.99 -14.57
CA LEU A 14 -46.78 -30.05 -15.78
C LEU A 14 -45.72 -28.94 -15.80
N LEU A 15 -46.10 -27.70 -15.47
CA LEU A 15 -45.16 -26.57 -15.38
C LEU A 15 -44.12 -26.76 -14.27
N ASP A 16 -44.50 -27.38 -13.14
CA ASP A 16 -43.54 -27.75 -12.09
C ASP A 16 -42.59 -28.88 -12.55
N SER A 17 -43.07 -29.81 -13.38
CA SER A 17 -42.21 -30.83 -14.01
C SER A 17 -41.23 -30.22 -15.02
N GLU A 18 -41.63 -29.18 -15.76
CA GLU A 18 -40.75 -28.45 -16.68
C GLU A 18 -39.69 -27.64 -15.91
N ARG A 19 -40.04 -27.06 -14.75
CA ARG A 19 -39.08 -26.44 -13.83
C ARG A 19 -38.11 -27.44 -13.22
N ALA A 20 -38.56 -28.67 -12.95
CA ALA A 20 -37.72 -29.78 -12.52
C ALA A 20 -36.86 -30.38 -13.66
N GLY A 21 -37.14 -30.03 -14.92
CA GLY A 21 -36.44 -30.51 -16.12
C GLY A 21 -35.09 -29.84 -16.38
N ALA A 22 -34.68 -28.85 -15.58
CA ALA A 22 -33.31 -28.35 -15.61
C ALA A 22 -32.37 -29.38 -14.99
N SER A 23 -31.95 -30.37 -15.80
CA SER A 23 -30.90 -31.32 -15.42
C SER A 23 -29.76 -30.57 -14.76
N GLY A 24 -29.48 -30.90 -13.49
CA GLY A 24 -28.39 -30.27 -12.74
C GLY A 24 -27.11 -30.35 -13.56
N LYS A 25 -26.35 -29.25 -13.60
CA LYS A 25 -25.09 -29.18 -14.34
C LYS A 25 -24.28 -30.44 -14.08
N THR A 26 -23.83 -31.11 -15.14
CA THR A 26 -22.99 -32.30 -14.98
C THR A 26 -21.73 -31.95 -14.17
N TYR A 27 -21.17 -32.89 -13.43
CA TYR A 27 -19.92 -32.69 -12.67
C TYR A 27 -18.80 -32.04 -13.51
N SER A 28 -18.68 -32.43 -14.78
CA SER A 28 -17.74 -31.82 -15.74
C SER A 28 -18.02 -30.33 -16.01
N GLN A 29 -19.29 -29.93 -16.07
CA GLN A 29 -19.71 -28.53 -16.25
C GLN A 29 -19.48 -27.71 -14.98
N LEU A 30 -19.80 -28.26 -13.80
CA LEU A 30 -19.50 -27.64 -12.51
C LEU A 30 -18.00 -27.37 -12.34
N ARG A 31 -17.16 -28.33 -12.71
CA ARG A 31 -15.69 -28.19 -12.68
C ARG A 31 -15.22 -27.08 -13.63
N LYS A 32 -15.74 -27.02 -14.85
CA LYS A 32 -15.39 -25.96 -15.81
C LYS A 32 -15.82 -24.57 -15.33
N ASP A 33 -17.01 -24.45 -14.74
CA ASP A 33 -17.50 -23.19 -14.18
C ASP A 33 -16.67 -22.73 -12.97
N ALA A 34 -16.24 -23.67 -12.11
CA ALA A 34 -15.35 -23.38 -11.00
C ALA A 34 -13.99 -22.85 -11.47
N VAL A 35 -13.40 -23.47 -12.51
CA VAL A 35 -12.14 -23.01 -13.11
C VAL A 35 -12.30 -21.61 -13.71
N LYS A 36 -13.37 -21.35 -14.46
CA LYS A 36 -13.63 -20.01 -15.02
C LYS A 36 -13.76 -18.94 -13.93
N ARG A 37 -14.50 -19.24 -12.85
CA ARG A 37 -14.64 -18.32 -11.71
C ARG A 37 -13.31 -18.06 -11.01
N ALA A 38 -12.47 -19.08 -10.86
CA ALA A 38 -11.13 -18.92 -10.28
C ALA A 38 -10.24 -18.04 -11.16
N LEU A 39 -10.29 -18.20 -12.49
CA LEU A 39 -9.54 -17.33 -13.41
C LEU A 39 -10.00 -15.88 -13.33
N ILE A 40 -11.31 -15.62 -13.31
CA ILE A 40 -11.87 -14.27 -13.17
C ILE A 40 -11.44 -13.63 -11.85
N LYS A 41 -11.48 -14.39 -10.74
CA LYS A 41 -11.01 -13.90 -9.43
C LYS A 41 -9.51 -13.61 -9.44
N ASN A 42 -8.69 -14.46 -10.05
CA ASN A 42 -7.25 -14.23 -10.15
C ASN A 42 -6.94 -13.00 -11.01
N GLU A 43 -7.70 -12.77 -12.07
CA GLU A 43 -7.54 -11.59 -12.93
C GLU A 43 -7.99 -10.30 -12.22
N GLN A 44 -9.06 -10.37 -11.43
CA GLN A 44 -9.52 -9.25 -10.59
C GLN A 44 -8.56 -8.93 -9.43
N ASN A 45 -7.97 -9.96 -8.82
CA ASN A 45 -6.96 -9.80 -7.77
C ASN A 45 -5.57 -9.43 -8.32
N ARG A 46 -5.38 -9.44 -9.64
CA ARG A 46 -4.13 -9.02 -10.25
C ARG A 46 -4.01 -7.51 -10.12
N VAL A 47 -3.09 -7.06 -9.26
CA VAL A 47 -2.81 -5.64 -9.07
C VAL A 47 -2.30 -5.06 -10.39
N LYS A 48 -3.09 -4.18 -11.02
CA LYS A 48 -2.70 -3.45 -12.24
C LYS A 48 -1.40 -2.67 -12.00
N SER A 49 -0.55 -2.59 -13.03
CA SER A 49 0.70 -1.84 -12.97
C SER A 49 0.43 -0.37 -12.69
N ARG A 50 1.37 0.32 -12.02
CA ARG A 50 1.27 1.76 -11.74
C ARG A 50 1.02 2.57 -13.02
N ARG A 51 1.69 2.21 -14.12
CA ARG A 51 1.54 2.88 -15.42
C ARG A 51 0.13 2.73 -16.00
N GLU A 52 -0.47 1.55 -15.86
CA GLU A 52 -1.83 1.27 -16.35
C GLU A 52 -2.86 2.07 -15.54
N ARG A 53 -2.70 2.11 -14.21
CA ARG A 53 -3.57 2.89 -13.31
C ARG A 53 -3.51 4.39 -13.61
N GLU A 54 -2.31 4.92 -13.90
CA GLU A 54 -2.13 6.33 -14.25
C GLU A 54 -2.75 6.68 -15.61
N LEU A 55 -2.68 5.78 -16.60
CA LEU A 55 -3.34 5.94 -17.89
C LEU A 55 -4.86 5.88 -17.77
N GLU A 56 -5.39 4.88 -17.06
CA GLU A 56 -6.83 4.75 -16.79
C GLU A 56 -7.37 6.00 -16.08
N ALA A 57 -6.67 6.50 -15.05
CA ALA A 57 -7.05 7.75 -14.38
C ALA A 57 -6.99 8.98 -15.30
N ARG A 58 -6.04 9.01 -16.25
CA ARG A 58 -5.92 10.08 -17.24
C ARG A 58 -7.05 10.02 -18.27
N GLU A 59 -7.38 8.83 -18.76
CA GLU A 59 -8.49 8.61 -19.70
C GLU A 59 -9.83 8.90 -19.04
N GLU A 60 -10.03 8.48 -17.79
CA GLU A 60 -11.20 8.88 -17.02
C GLU A 60 -11.27 10.39 -16.79
N GLY A 61 -10.13 11.03 -16.52
CA GLY A 61 -10.05 12.48 -16.36
C GLY A 61 -10.34 13.26 -17.64
N LEU A 62 -9.98 12.71 -18.81
CA LEU A 62 -10.26 13.27 -20.12
C LEU A 62 -11.69 12.96 -20.60
N GLY A 63 -12.19 11.77 -20.28
CA GLY A 63 -13.52 11.29 -20.67
C GLY A 63 -14.66 11.88 -19.84
N LYS A 64 -14.41 12.18 -18.56
CA LYS A 64 -15.40 12.85 -17.69
C LYS A 64 -15.42 14.34 -18.02
N SER A 65 -16.57 14.84 -18.45
CA SER A 65 -16.73 16.27 -18.72
C SER A 65 -16.55 17.09 -17.43
N LEU A 66 -16.00 18.31 -17.54
CA LEU A 66 -15.85 19.21 -16.38
C LEU A 66 -17.17 19.50 -15.65
N PHE A 67 -18.29 19.41 -16.37
CA PHE A 67 -19.65 19.58 -15.84
C PHE A 67 -20.15 18.38 -15.07
N GLU A 68 -19.94 17.18 -15.57
CA GLU A 68 -20.33 15.93 -14.91
C GLU A 68 -19.55 15.76 -13.60
N ARG A 69 -18.24 16.06 -13.62
CA ARG A 69 -17.41 16.11 -12.42
C ARG A 69 -17.86 17.17 -11.41
N ALA A 70 -18.37 18.31 -11.87
CA ALA A 70 -18.90 19.35 -10.99
C ALA A 70 -20.22 18.90 -10.35
N LYS A 71 -21.14 18.31 -11.13
CA LYS A 71 -22.40 17.74 -10.61
C LYS A 71 -22.15 16.65 -9.57
N GLU A 72 -21.23 15.72 -9.85
CA GLU A 72 -20.86 14.68 -8.88
C GLU A 72 -20.24 15.26 -7.60
N ALA A 73 -19.47 16.34 -7.69
CA ALA A 73 -18.85 16.99 -6.53
C ALA A 73 -19.88 17.73 -5.68
N ASP A 74 -20.86 18.36 -6.32
CA ASP A 74 -21.99 19.04 -5.67
C ASP A 74 -22.92 18.00 -4.99
N GLU A 75 -23.19 16.87 -5.64
CA GLU A 75 -23.96 15.74 -5.06
C GLU A 75 -23.25 15.07 -3.88
N LYS A 76 -21.91 14.98 -3.92
CA LYS A 76 -21.08 14.42 -2.83
C LYS A 76 -20.82 15.42 -1.69
N GLY A 77 -21.46 16.59 -1.70
CA GLY A 77 -21.38 17.57 -0.61
C GLY A 77 -20.02 18.27 -0.48
N SER A 78 -19.16 18.18 -1.50
CA SER A 78 -17.90 18.93 -1.54
C SER A 78 -18.19 20.32 -2.08
N GLY A 79 -18.61 21.24 -1.21
CA GLY A 79 -18.99 22.63 -1.54
C GLY A 79 -17.89 23.52 -2.13
N SER A 80 -16.79 22.95 -2.62
CA SER A 80 -15.78 23.63 -3.42
C SER A 80 -16.03 23.34 -4.89
N GLY A 81 -17.06 23.97 -5.47
CA GLY A 81 -17.26 24.00 -6.91
C GLY A 81 -15.97 24.41 -7.63
N ASN A 82 -15.66 23.75 -8.76
CA ASN A 82 -14.41 23.97 -9.49
C ASN A 82 -14.24 25.48 -9.81
N LYS A 83 -13.23 26.12 -9.20
CA LYS A 83 -12.94 27.56 -9.39
C LYS A 83 -12.80 27.94 -10.86
N GLY A 84 -12.25 27.03 -11.68
CA GLY A 84 -12.15 27.19 -13.13
C GLY A 84 -13.52 27.27 -13.81
N LEU A 85 -14.49 26.45 -13.40
CA LEU A 85 -15.86 26.52 -13.90
C LEU A 85 -16.52 27.84 -13.49
N ALA A 86 -16.37 28.25 -12.23
CA ALA A 86 -16.89 29.54 -11.75
C ALA A 86 -16.28 30.74 -12.50
N MET A 87 -14.99 30.68 -12.83
CA MET A 87 -14.32 31.71 -13.65
C MET A 87 -14.85 31.70 -15.09
N MET A 88 -15.07 30.52 -15.70
CA MET A 88 -15.64 30.43 -17.05
C MET A 88 -17.07 30.99 -17.10
N LEU A 89 -17.93 30.66 -16.13
CA LEU A 89 -19.28 31.23 -16.04
C LEU A 89 -19.23 32.76 -15.91
N LYS A 90 -18.29 33.28 -15.10
CA LYS A 90 -18.09 34.73 -14.93
C LYS A 90 -17.57 35.42 -16.19
N MET A 91 -16.87 34.69 -17.06
CA MET A 91 -16.40 35.16 -18.37
C MET A 91 -17.45 34.98 -19.48
N GLY A 92 -18.70 34.64 -19.14
CA GLY A 92 -19.80 34.53 -20.10
C GLY A 92 -19.99 33.14 -20.71
N PHE A 93 -19.35 32.10 -20.17
CA PHE A 93 -19.59 30.72 -20.60
C PHE A 93 -20.93 30.21 -20.07
N LYS A 94 -21.88 29.91 -20.96
CA LYS A 94 -23.08 29.15 -20.62
C LYS A 94 -22.97 27.73 -21.19
N PRO A 95 -23.39 26.69 -20.44
CA PRO A 95 -23.38 25.32 -20.96
C PRO A 95 -24.17 25.23 -22.28
N GLY A 96 -23.49 24.94 -23.38
CA GLY A 96 -24.08 24.86 -24.72
C GLY A 96 -23.93 26.10 -25.62
N GLU A 97 -23.34 27.19 -25.13
CA GLU A 97 -23.10 28.42 -25.90
C GLU A 97 -21.58 28.66 -26.07
N SER A 98 -21.15 29.21 -27.20
CA SER A 98 -19.73 29.54 -27.42
C SER A 98 -19.31 30.75 -26.58
N LEU A 99 -18.07 30.77 -26.12
CA LEU A 99 -17.53 31.85 -25.29
C LEU A 99 -17.41 33.15 -26.12
N GLY A 100 -18.22 34.16 -25.80
CA GLY A 100 -18.22 35.47 -26.47
C GLY A 100 -19.61 36.10 -26.50
N GLN A 101 -19.70 37.40 -26.74
CA GLN A 101 -21.01 38.03 -27.00
C GLN A 101 -21.51 37.57 -28.39
N PRO A 102 -22.79 37.17 -28.52
CA PRO A 102 -23.39 37.01 -29.84
C PRO A 102 -23.46 38.39 -30.51
N GLU A 103 -22.98 38.48 -31.74
CA GLU A 103 -23.15 39.67 -32.58
C GLU A 103 -24.64 39.86 -32.87
N ASP A 104 -25.29 40.79 -32.18
CA ASP A 104 -26.65 41.26 -32.49
C ASP A 104 -26.58 42.36 -33.58
N PRO A 105 -27.10 42.14 -34.81
CA PRO A 105 -26.95 43.08 -35.93
C PRO A 105 -27.92 44.28 -35.88
N SER A 106 -28.29 44.82 -34.71
CA SER A 106 -29.41 45.81 -34.63
C SER A 106 -29.24 47.03 -33.72
N LYS A 107 -28.01 47.49 -33.46
CA LYS A 107 -27.80 48.80 -32.82
C LYS A 107 -26.61 49.57 -33.38
N SER A 108 -26.77 50.24 -34.51
CA SER A 108 -25.92 51.38 -34.87
C SER A 108 -26.43 52.19 -36.06
N GLU A 109 -27.60 52.83 -35.99
CA GLU A 109 -27.86 53.99 -36.88
C GLU A 109 -28.71 55.08 -36.21
N ARG A 110 -28.06 56.16 -35.76
CA ARG A 110 -28.37 57.55 -36.14
C ARG A 110 -27.48 58.55 -35.40
N SER A 111 -26.67 59.27 -36.18
CA SER A 111 -26.56 60.74 -36.24
C SER A 111 -25.13 61.18 -36.60
N LEU A 112 -24.85 61.43 -37.88
CA LEU A 112 -24.69 62.78 -38.43
C LEU A 112 -24.34 62.72 -39.93
N SER A 113 -24.92 63.66 -40.65
CA SER A 113 -24.96 63.82 -42.09
C SER A 113 -23.75 64.53 -42.69
N SER A 114 -23.38 64.07 -43.90
CA SER A 114 -22.95 64.85 -45.08
C SER A 114 -21.63 65.64 -45.00
N LEU A 115 -20.67 65.28 -45.86
CA LEU A 115 -20.32 66.06 -47.07
C LEU A 115 -19.50 65.18 -48.05
N THR A 116 -19.85 65.32 -49.32
CA THR A 116 -19.31 64.86 -50.62
C THR A 116 -17.82 65.22 -50.82
N ASP A 117 -16.97 64.68 -51.70
CA ASP A 117 -17.08 63.93 -52.97
C ASP A 117 -15.69 63.31 -53.35
N HIS A 118 -15.70 62.40 -54.36
CA HIS A 118 -14.65 62.01 -55.33
C HIS A 118 -13.93 60.63 -55.25
N ALA A 119 -14.46 59.72 -56.08
CA ALA A 119 -13.83 59.08 -57.26
C ALA A 119 -12.87 57.86 -57.14
N SER A 120 -13.41 56.74 -57.70
CA SER A 120 -12.81 55.75 -58.63
C SER A 120 -11.99 54.54 -58.13
N GLU A 121 -12.65 53.37 -58.27
CA GLU A 121 -12.27 52.11 -58.97
C GLU A 121 -10.77 51.69 -58.99
N ASN A 122 -10.33 50.44 -58.75
CA ASN A 122 -10.89 49.14 -59.12
C ASN A 122 -10.10 48.00 -58.39
N ARG A 123 -10.79 46.89 -58.04
CA ARG A 123 -10.40 45.45 -58.01
C ARG A 123 -8.99 45.02 -57.53
N GLU A 124 -8.75 43.92 -56.80
CA GLU A 124 -9.50 42.69 -56.47
C GLU A 124 -8.67 41.90 -55.43
N SER A 125 -9.33 41.16 -54.51
CA SER A 125 -8.90 39.88 -53.88
C SER A 125 -7.50 39.73 -53.24
N GLN A 126 -7.26 39.12 -52.08
CA GLN A 126 -8.03 38.28 -51.17
C GLN A 126 -7.17 38.06 -49.91
N SER A 127 -7.85 37.80 -48.78
CA SER A 127 -7.44 36.90 -47.69
C SER A 127 -6.68 37.43 -46.46
N LYS A 128 -7.27 37.06 -45.30
CA LYS A 128 -6.70 36.79 -43.96
C LYS A 128 -6.72 37.91 -42.89
N SER A 129 -7.66 37.70 -41.97
CA SER A 129 -7.61 37.90 -40.51
C SER A 129 -7.15 39.27 -39.99
N LYS A 130 -8.10 40.19 -39.80
CA LYS A 130 -7.92 41.35 -38.92
C LYS A 130 -8.01 40.89 -37.46
N MET A 131 -6.86 40.61 -36.86
CA MET A 131 -6.67 40.84 -35.43
C MET A 131 -6.79 42.35 -35.22
N ALA A 132 -7.92 42.83 -34.68
CA ALA A 132 -8.04 44.22 -34.28
C ALA A 132 -7.08 44.47 -33.10
N HIS A 133 -5.94 45.06 -33.41
CA HIS A 133 -5.01 45.62 -32.43
C HIS A 133 -5.80 46.58 -31.52
N ARG A 134 -5.73 46.39 -30.20
CA ARG A 134 -6.35 47.28 -29.20
C ARG A 134 -5.99 48.74 -29.51
N THR A 135 -6.97 49.58 -29.79
CA THR A 135 -6.81 51.00 -30.14
C THR A 135 -6.73 51.92 -28.92
N GLU A 136 -6.30 51.40 -27.77
CA GLU A 136 -5.96 52.22 -26.60
C GLU A 136 -4.62 51.72 -26.04
N PRO A 137 -3.55 52.54 -26.08
CA PRO A 137 -2.27 52.15 -25.51
C PRO A 137 -2.42 51.91 -24.01
N LEU A 138 -1.77 50.84 -23.51
CA LEU A 138 -1.66 50.58 -22.08
C LEU A 138 -1.10 51.83 -21.37
N PRO A 139 -1.71 52.29 -20.26
CA PRO A 139 -1.19 53.44 -19.53
C PRO A 139 0.22 53.13 -19.02
N LEU A 140 1.20 53.86 -19.54
CA LEU A 140 2.58 53.79 -19.07
C LEU A 140 2.68 54.57 -17.76
N ASN A 141 2.71 53.86 -16.63
CA ASN A 141 3.11 54.46 -15.37
C ASN A 141 4.64 54.56 -15.38
N GLU A 142 5.16 55.75 -15.68
CA GLU A 142 6.60 56.01 -15.62
C GLU A 142 7.08 55.93 -14.16
N TRP A 143 8.02 55.01 -13.93
CA TRP A 143 8.65 54.82 -12.63
C TRP A 143 9.57 56.00 -12.33
N PHE A 144 9.08 56.98 -11.57
CA PHE A 144 9.93 58.03 -11.01
C PHE A 144 10.70 57.52 -9.79
N GLY A 145 11.82 56.84 -10.02
CA GLY A 145 12.79 56.58 -8.95
C GLY A 145 13.65 55.34 -9.15
N LYS A 146 14.92 55.45 -8.78
CA LYS A 146 15.89 54.36 -8.66
C LYS A 146 15.59 53.55 -7.38
N GLU A 147 14.36 53.10 -7.22
CA GLU A 147 13.94 52.23 -6.13
C GLU A 147 13.88 50.82 -6.69
N GLY A 148 14.56 49.85 -6.08
CA GLY A 148 14.49 48.47 -6.57
C GLY A 148 13.09 47.89 -6.34
N ILE A 149 12.69 46.91 -7.17
CA ILE A 149 11.43 46.12 -7.08
C ILE A 149 11.15 45.52 -5.67
N GLY A 150 12.07 45.63 -4.70
CA GLY A 150 11.92 45.18 -3.31
C GLY A 150 11.96 46.25 -2.21
N SER A 151 12.03 47.57 -2.52
CA SER A 151 12.32 48.60 -1.49
C SER A 151 11.09 49.23 -0.83
N SER A 152 9.91 49.16 -1.44
CA SER A 152 8.68 49.75 -0.89
C SER A 152 7.97 48.87 0.15
N ARG A 153 8.38 47.60 0.27
CA ARG A 153 7.90 46.72 1.34
C ARG A 153 8.83 46.92 2.54
N LYS A 154 8.40 47.78 3.47
CA LYS A 154 9.02 47.93 4.80
C LYS A 154 9.46 46.54 5.29
N ARG A 155 10.77 46.36 5.52
CA ARG A 155 11.34 45.13 6.08
C ARG A 155 10.40 44.64 7.18
N THR A 156 9.82 43.46 7.01
CA THR A 156 9.04 42.83 8.09
C THR A 156 9.95 42.79 9.30
N ILE A 157 9.42 43.20 10.46
CA ILE A 157 10.08 43.17 11.77
C ILE A 157 10.95 41.90 11.86
N SER A 158 12.19 42.02 12.33
CA SER A 158 13.07 40.87 12.55
C SER A 158 12.29 39.81 13.33
N PRO A 159 12.32 38.53 12.90
CA PRO A 159 11.45 37.52 13.47
C PRO A 159 11.58 37.50 14.99
N SER A 160 10.43 37.57 15.67
CA SER A 160 10.37 37.61 17.12
C SER A 160 11.11 36.40 17.70
N ALA A 161 11.61 36.49 18.93
CA ALA A 161 12.22 35.35 19.61
C ALA A 161 11.31 34.10 19.56
N ALA A 162 9.98 34.29 19.68
CA ALA A 162 9.00 33.23 19.54
C ALA A 162 8.94 32.62 18.12
N GLU A 163 9.05 33.45 17.08
CA GLU A 163 9.06 32.96 15.68
C GLU A 163 10.35 32.22 15.34
N ARG A 164 11.48 32.62 15.93
CA ARG A 164 12.76 31.89 15.79
C ARG A 164 12.68 30.53 16.47
N VAL A 165 12.11 30.46 17.67
CA VAL A 165 11.88 29.18 18.38
C VAL A 165 10.89 28.30 17.60
N ALA A 166 9.79 28.86 17.09
CA ALA A 166 8.84 28.10 16.28
C ALA A 166 9.43 27.61 14.95
N LYS A 167 10.33 28.40 14.33
CA LYS A 167 11.06 27.99 13.13
C LYS A 167 12.10 26.90 13.43
N MET A 168 12.78 26.99 14.57
CA MET A 168 13.68 25.93 15.04
C MET A 168 12.91 24.63 15.33
N ALA A 169 11.76 24.71 15.98
CA ALA A 169 10.88 23.56 16.22
C ALA A 169 10.40 22.92 14.91
N LYS A 170 9.96 23.73 13.93
CA LYS A 170 9.56 23.22 12.60
C LYS A 170 10.72 22.61 11.83
N MET A 171 11.91 23.19 11.89
CA MET A 171 13.11 22.59 11.27
C MET A 171 13.48 21.26 11.92
N ALA A 172 13.32 21.13 13.24
CA ALA A 172 13.52 19.86 13.94
C ALA A 172 12.46 18.82 13.52
N ASP A 173 11.19 19.20 13.45
CA ASP A 173 10.10 18.32 13.00
C ASP A 173 10.26 17.90 11.53
N ASP A 174 10.68 18.82 10.65
CA ASP A 174 10.93 18.51 9.24
C ASP A 174 12.17 17.63 9.07
N SER A 175 13.19 17.74 9.95
CA SER A 175 14.30 16.79 9.99
C SER A 175 13.91 15.41 10.55
N ALA A 176 12.88 15.36 11.40
CA ALA A 176 12.34 14.11 11.95
C ALA A 176 11.36 13.41 10.99
N LYS A 177 10.80 14.13 10.02
CA LYS A 177 10.05 13.52 8.93
C LYS A 177 11.04 12.81 8.01
N GLU A 178 11.30 11.54 8.33
CA GLU A 178 12.03 10.65 7.43
C GLU A 178 11.37 10.71 6.04
N ASP A 179 12.18 11.05 5.04
CA ASP A 179 11.76 11.05 3.64
C ASP A 179 11.09 9.71 3.35
N PHE A 180 9.92 9.72 2.71
CA PHE A 180 9.16 8.49 2.44
C PHE A 180 10.04 7.38 1.82
N ARG A 181 11.04 7.78 1.03
CA ARG A 181 12.04 6.89 0.43
C ARG A 181 12.88 6.15 1.47
N ASP A 182 13.34 6.84 2.51
CA ASP A 182 14.19 6.26 3.54
C ASP A 182 13.40 5.27 4.41
N ARG A 183 12.14 5.59 4.72
CA ARG A 183 11.22 4.65 5.38
C ARG A 183 10.99 3.39 4.55
N SER A 184 10.66 3.55 3.27
CA SER A 184 10.47 2.41 2.37
C SER A 184 11.75 1.59 2.19
N LYS A 185 12.92 2.25 2.16
CA LYS A 185 14.21 1.56 2.09
C LYS A 185 14.47 0.74 3.36
N ARG A 186 14.28 1.33 4.55
CA ARG A 186 14.44 0.62 5.84
C ARG A 186 13.51 -0.58 5.95
N GLU A 187 12.22 -0.40 5.64
CA GLU A 187 11.25 -1.49 5.68
C GLU A 187 11.60 -2.63 4.71
N TYR A 188 12.08 -2.29 3.51
CA TYR A 188 12.56 -3.29 2.55
C TYR A 188 13.79 -4.03 3.07
N GLU A 189 14.77 -3.31 3.62
CA GLU A 189 15.97 -3.91 4.23
C GLU A 189 15.62 -4.82 5.40
N GLU A 190 14.70 -4.40 6.28
CA GLU A 190 14.20 -5.23 7.38
C GLU A 190 13.54 -6.50 6.87
N ARG A 191 12.61 -6.39 5.92
CA ARG A 191 11.92 -7.55 5.33
C ARG A 191 12.88 -8.49 4.60
N ARG A 192 13.91 -7.94 3.95
CA ARG A 192 14.98 -8.72 3.34
C ARG A 192 15.80 -9.45 4.40
N ALA A 193 16.16 -8.76 5.49
CA ALA A 193 16.90 -9.35 6.60
C ALA A 193 16.12 -10.49 7.28
N GLU A 194 14.82 -10.33 7.52
CA GLU A 194 13.95 -11.39 8.06
C GLU A 194 13.97 -12.65 7.19
N GLY A 195 13.89 -12.49 5.86
CA GLY A 195 13.95 -13.61 4.93
C GLY A 195 15.28 -14.37 4.96
N ARG A 196 16.38 -13.70 5.33
CA ARG A 196 17.73 -14.30 5.44
C ARG A 196 18.04 -14.82 6.84
N LEU A 197 17.46 -14.23 7.88
CA LEU A 197 17.75 -14.54 9.28
C LEU A 197 17.52 -16.03 9.59
N GLY A 198 16.40 -16.61 9.16
CA GLY A 198 16.08 -18.01 9.39
C GLY A 198 17.16 -18.98 8.87
N PRO A 199 17.54 -18.92 7.57
CA PRO A 199 18.66 -19.70 7.04
C PRO A 199 19.98 -19.50 7.80
N VAL A 200 20.36 -18.26 8.09
CA VAL A 200 21.61 -17.95 8.80
C VAL A 200 21.60 -18.57 10.20
N GLN A 201 20.50 -18.47 10.94
CA GLN A 201 20.36 -19.06 12.28
C GLN A 201 20.44 -20.59 12.25
N ARG A 202 19.88 -21.25 11.23
CA ARG A 202 20.06 -22.69 11.06
C ARG A 202 21.51 -23.06 10.81
N THR A 203 22.22 -22.31 9.97
CA THR A 203 23.66 -22.55 9.75
C THR A 203 24.45 -22.36 11.04
N CYS A 204 24.13 -21.32 11.82
CA CYS A 204 24.71 -21.08 13.14
C CYS A 204 24.47 -22.27 14.08
N ALA A 205 23.23 -22.73 14.22
CA ALA A 205 22.89 -23.89 15.04
C ALA A 205 23.69 -25.14 14.61
N THR A 206 23.77 -25.43 13.32
CA THR A 206 24.53 -26.61 12.84
C THR A 206 26.03 -26.54 13.09
N LEU A 207 26.63 -25.34 13.06
CA LEU A 207 28.06 -25.15 13.34
C LEU A 207 28.33 -25.19 14.84
N ASP A 208 27.45 -24.59 15.64
CA ASP A 208 27.51 -24.64 17.10
C ASP A 208 27.33 -26.08 17.63
N GLU A 209 26.40 -26.86 17.06
CA GLU A 209 26.23 -28.29 17.39
C GLU A 209 27.50 -29.10 17.11
N LYS A 210 28.16 -28.84 15.97
CA LYS A 210 29.46 -29.47 15.64
C LYS A 210 30.56 -29.06 16.60
N ALA A 211 30.51 -27.84 17.13
CA ALA A 211 31.44 -27.36 18.15
C ALA A 211 31.07 -27.81 19.57
N GLY A 212 29.92 -28.47 19.76
CA GLY A 212 29.45 -28.98 21.05
C GLY A 212 28.81 -27.92 21.95
N ILE A 213 28.34 -26.81 21.39
CA ILE A 213 27.62 -25.76 22.14
C ILE A 213 26.14 -26.14 22.20
N PRO A 214 25.56 -26.36 23.39
CA PRO A 214 24.20 -26.92 23.52
C PRO A 214 23.09 -25.90 23.24
N PHE A 215 23.35 -24.61 23.52
CA PHE A 215 22.38 -23.53 23.29
C PHE A 215 23.12 -22.20 23.13
N ASN A 216 22.64 -21.41 22.18
CA ASN A 216 23.12 -20.05 21.93
C ASN A 216 21.90 -19.12 21.73
N VAL A 217 21.96 -17.93 22.33
CA VAL A 217 20.93 -16.89 22.23
C VAL A 217 20.61 -16.52 20.78
N LEU A 218 21.65 -16.55 19.92
CA LEU A 218 21.57 -16.19 18.51
C LEU A 218 20.66 -17.10 17.67
N TRP A 219 20.32 -18.29 18.18
CA TRP A 219 19.43 -19.22 17.46
C TRP A 219 17.98 -18.75 17.45
N LEU A 220 17.57 -17.92 18.41
CA LEU A 220 16.15 -17.61 18.64
C LEU A 220 15.55 -16.74 17.52
N HIS A 221 14.39 -17.15 17.00
CA HIS A 221 13.66 -16.41 15.98
C HIS A 221 12.27 -15.98 16.49
N PRO A 222 11.97 -14.67 16.61
CA PRO A 222 10.68 -14.18 17.12
C PRO A 222 9.46 -14.70 16.36
N GLY A 223 9.59 -14.94 15.05
CA GLY A 223 8.50 -15.44 14.21
C GLY A 223 8.28 -16.96 14.26
N ASN A 224 9.16 -17.74 14.90
CA ASN A 224 9.04 -19.21 14.95
C ASN A 224 9.06 -19.69 16.40
N ALA A 225 7.91 -20.16 16.89
CA ALA A 225 7.79 -20.69 18.25
C ALA A 225 8.69 -21.92 18.49
N ASP A 226 8.90 -22.74 17.46
CA ASP A 226 9.63 -24.00 17.54
C ASP A 226 11.12 -23.83 17.85
N THR A 227 11.64 -22.61 17.68
CA THR A 227 13.05 -22.30 17.95
C THR A 227 13.31 -22.03 19.43
N PHE A 228 12.27 -21.80 20.22
CA PHE A 228 12.41 -21.56 21.66
C PHE A 228 12.41 -22.89 22.43
N PRO A 229 13.38 -23.09 23.34
CA PRO A 229 13.32 -24.21 24.28
C PRO A 229 12.04 -24.14 25.14
N PRO A 230 11.52 -25.30 25.59
CA PRO A 230 10.32 -25.33 26.43
C PRO A 230 10.53 -24.55 27.73
N GLY A 231 9.53 -23.74 28.11
CA GLY A 231 9.55 -22.89 29.31
C GLY A 231 10.17 -21.50 29.13
N LEU A 232 11.02 -21.28 28.13
CA LEU A 232 11.69 -19.99 27.92
C LEU A 232 10.69 -18.89 27.56
N VAL A 233 9.72 -19.22 26.68
CA VAL A 233 8.67 -18.29 26.24
C VAL A 233 7.80 -17.81 27.41
N GLU A 234 7.49 -18.71 28.36
CA GLU A 234 6.68 -18.39 29.54
C GLU A 234 7.44 -17.50 30.53
N ILE A 235 8.74 -17.72 30.69
CA ILE A 235 9.59 -16.86 31.53
C ILE A 235 9.74 -15.47 30.91
N LEU A 236 9.93 -15.40 29.59
CA LEU A 236 10.04 -14.12 28.89
C LEU A 236 8.73 -13.35 28.88
N SER A 237 7.58 -13.99 28.69
CA SER A 237 6.29 -13.31 28.67
C SER A 237 5.95 -12.65 30.01
N LEU A 238 6.43 -13.22 31.12
CA LEU A 238 6.28 -12.62 32.46
C LEU A 238 7.21 -11.42 32.69
N ARG A 239 8.38 -11.39 32.02
CA ARG A 239 9.40 -10.34 32.21
C ARG A 239 9.28 -9.20 31.21
N THR A 240 8.89 -9.52 29.98
CA THR A 240 8.89 -8.59 28.85
C THR A 240 7.47 -8.23 28.44
N THR A 241 7.23 -6.96 28.14
CA THR A 241 6.05 -6.50 27.38
C THR A 241 6.24 -6.72 25.87
N LEU A 242 7.16 -7.60 25.48
CA LEU A 242 7.29 -8.00 24.10
C LEU A 242 6.10 -8.90 23.82
N ASP A 243 5.12 -8.37 23.11
CA ASP A 243 4.23 -9.21 22.33
C ASP A 243 5.14 -9.92 21.33
N ILE A 244 5.67 -11.09 21.71
CA ILE A 244 6.10 -12.09 20.74
C ILE A 244 4.80 -12.42 20.03
N GLN A 245 4.46 -11.60 19.04
CA GLN A 245 3.36 -11.81 18.11
C GLN A 245 3.78 -13.05 17.36
N LEU A 246 3.50 -14.20 17.97
CA LEU A 246 3.34 -15.45 17.30
C LEU A 246 2.41 -15.10 16.14
N ASN A 247 2.97 -15.00 14.93
CA ASN A 247 2.26 -14.71 13.68
C ASN A 247 1.38 -15.91 13.31
N GLN A 248 0.59 -16.35 14.27
CA GLN A 248 -0.46 -17.34 14.19
C GLN A 248 -1.67 -16.74 13.46
N GLU A 249 -1.88 -15.42 13.53
CA GLU A 249 -3.12 -14.78 13.03
C GLU A 249 -3.30 -14.79 11.50
N GLN A 250 -2.24 -14.92 10.70
CA GLN A 250 -2.37 -14.97 9.24
C GLN A 250 -2.52 -16.38 8.66
N GLN A 251 -2.15 -17.44 9.39
CA GLN A 251 -2.39 -18.83 8.98
C GLN A 251 -3.70 -19.40 9.55
N HIS A 252 -4.21 -18.83 10.64
CA HIS A 252 -5.42 -19.32 11.31
C HIS A 252 -6.70 -19.22 10.50
N GLN A 253 -6.86 -18.34 9.50
CA GLN A 253 -8.15 -18.28 8.78
C GLN A 253 -8.42 -19.51 7.90
N ASP A 254 -7.38 -20.09 7.28
CA ASP A 254 -7.50 -21.29 6.45
C ASP A 254 -7.31 -22.60 7.25
N ASP A 255 -6.51 -22.56 8.31
CA ASP A 255 -6.29 -23.71 9.18
C ASP A 255 -7.43 -23.93 10.19
N ASP A 256 -8.11 -22.89 10.68
CA ASP A 256 -9.22 -23.02 11.63
C ASP A 256 -10.43 -23.76 11.01
N ALA A 257 -10.70 -23.57 9.71
CA ALA A 257 -11.72 -24.35 9.00
C ALA A 257 -11.34 -25.83 8.89
N ARG A 258 -10.07 -26.14 8.60
CA ARG A 258 -9.55 -27.51 8.48
C ARG A 258 -9.48 -28.23 9.82
N VAL A 259 -9.04 -27.53 10.86
CA VAL A 259 -8.95 -28.02 12.23
C VAL A 259 -10.34 -28.25 12.82
N ARG A 260 -11.29 -27.32 12.61
CA ARG A 260 -12.70 -27.52 13.00
C ARG A 260 -13.33 -28.72 12.30
N LEU A 261 -13.14 -28.85 10.98
CA LEU A 261 -13.66 -29.98 10.21
C LEU A 261 -13.06 -31.31 10.69
N ARG A 262 -11.75 -31.36 10.97
CA ARG A 262 -11.09 -32.55 11.51
C ARG A 262 -11.61 -32.93 12.89
N LYS A 263 -11.85 -31.95 13.77
CA LYS A 263 -12.41 -32.16 15.10
C LYS A 263 -13.86 -32.65 15.03
N GLN A 264 -14.65 -32.12 14.10
CA GLN A 264 -16.01 -32.57 13.84
C GLN A 264 -16.05 -34.00 13.27
N MET A 265 -15.15 -34.33 12.34
CA MET A 265 -15.01 -35.70 11.83
C MET A 265 -14.55 -36.67 12.93
N GLN A 266 -13.74 -36.22 13.90
CA GLN A 266 -13.32 -37.02 15.04
C GLN A 266 -14.45 -37.20 16.08
N SER A 267 -15.32 -36.22 16.28
CA SER A 267 -16.49 -36.37 17.16
C SER A 267 -17.56 -37.29 16.56
N ASP A 268 -17.69 -37.27 15.22
CA ASP A 268 -18.67 -38.08 14.50
C ASP A 268 -18.16 -39.49 14.18
N ALA A 269 -16.87 -39.74 14.42
CA ALA A 269 -16.27 -41.07 14.31
C ALA A 269 -16.75 -41.97 15.46
N LEU A 270 -17.64 -42.90 15.15
CA LEU A 270 -18.10 -43.92 16.10
C LEU A 270 -16.91 -44.83 16.49
N GLY A 271 -16.41 -44.66 17.71
CA GLY A 271 -15.41 -45.55 18.31
C GLY A 271 -16.03 -46.84 18.87
N PRO A 272 -15.24 -47.92 19.00
CA PRO A 272 -15.70 -49.12 19.69
C PRO A 272 -15.90 -48.82 21.18
N ILE A 273 -17.02 -49.27 21.73
CA ILE A 273 -17.42 -49.04 23.12
C ILE A 273 -16.44 -49.80 24.04
N SER A 274 -15.51 -49.07 24.66
CA SER A 274 -14.72 -49.54 25.79
C SER A 274 -15.19 -48.78 27.03
N GLU A 275 -15.73 -49.50 28.00
CA GLU A 275 -16.13 -48.96 29.29
C GLU A 275 -14.92 -48.45 30.07
N SER A 276 -15.14 -47.33 30.77
CA SER A 276 -14.39 -46.84 31.94
C SER A 276 -12.91 -46.52 31.75
N ASN A 277 -12.57 -45.23 31.82
CA ASN A 277 -11.77 -44.70 32.94
C ASN A 277 -11.57 -43.19 32.80
N ASN A 278 -11.94 -42.51 33.88
CA ASN A 278 -11.61 -41.13 34.20
C ASN A 278 -10.07 -41.02 34.30
N VAL A 279 -9.44 -40.37 33.32
CA VAL A 279 -8.02 -40.01 33.41
C VAL A 279 -7.95 -38.51 33.64
N GLU A 280 -7.73 -38.19 34.92
CA GLU A 280 -7.16 -36.94 35.38
C GLU A 280 -6.01 -36.54 34.45
N THR A 281 -6.14 -35.38 33.82
CA THR A 281 -5.01 -34.74 33.13
C THR A 281 -4.01 -34.34 34.19
N SER A 282 -3.07 -35.25 34.47
CA SER A 282 -1.87 -34.93 35.20
C SER A 282 -1.11 -33.88 34.41
N VAL A 283 -1.06 -32.67 34.99
CA VAL A 283 -0.06 -31.66 34.67
C VAL A 283 1.28 -32.27 35.09
N THR A 284 1.88 -33.04 34.20
CA THR A 284 3.23 -33.56 34.34
C THR A 284 4.18 -32.39 34.12
N GLY A 285 4.90 -32.05 35.19
CA GLY A 285 5.86 -30.96 35.22
C GLY A 285 6.88 -31.05 34.08
N VAL A 286 7.07 -29.93 33.40
CA VAL A 286 8.19 -29.73 32.50
C VAL A 286 9.30 -29.10 33.31
N SER A 287 10.38 -29.87 33.46
CA SER A 287 11.68 -29.46 33.97
C SER A 287 12.13 -28.14 33.36
N GLY A 288 11.99 -27.06 34.13
CA GLY A 288 12.54 -25.76 33.77
C GLY A 288 14.05 -25.85 33.79
N ALA A 289 14.68 -25.72 32.62
CA ALA A 289 16.08 -25.33 32.58
C ALA A 289 16.19 -23.98 33.30
N GLU A 290 16.95 -23.94 34.39
CA GLU A 290 17.23 -22.71 35.12
C GLU A 290 18.12 -21.82 34.23
N TYR A 291 17.49 -20.96 33.42
CA TYR A 291 18.24 -19.92 32.72
C TYR A 291 18.76 -18.93 33.74
N THR A 292 20.06 -18.66 33.71
CA THR A 292 20.65 -17.63 34.56
C THR A 292 20.03 -16.28 34.21
N GLN A 293 19.93 -15.40 35.22
CA GLN A 293 19.38 -14.06 35.05
C GLN A 293 20.04 -13.32 33.87
N ASP A 294 21.37 -13.40 33.79
CA ASP A 294 22.18 -12.74 32.77
C ASP A 294 21.84 -13.25 31.37
N THR A 295 21.72 -14.58 31.19
CA THR A 295 21.32 -15.16 29.90
C THR A 295 19.92 -14.73 29.46
N LEU A 296 18.98 -14.58 30.40
CA LEU A 296 17.63 -14.10 30.09
C LEU A 296 17.64 -12.63 29.64
N GLU A 297 18.47 -11.80 30.26
CA GLU A 297 18.65 -10.40 29.86
C GLU A 297 19.28 -10.27 28.48
N GLU A 298 20.27 -11.11 28.16
CA GLU A 298 20.86 -11.19 26.80
C GLU A 298 19.83 -11.60 25.75
N ILE A 299 19.01 -12.62 26.05
CA ILE A 299 17.92 -13.06 25.17
C ILE A 299 16.93 -11.93 24.93
N GLU A 300 16.50 -11.27 26.00
CA GLU A 300 15.56 -10.16 25.94
C GLU A 300 16.11 -8.99 25.12
N GLN A 301 17.40 -8.65 25.29
CA GLN A 301 18.07 -7.64 24.46
C GLN A 301 18.12 -8.06 23.00
N PHE A 302 18.48 -9.32 22.71
CA PHE A 302 18.55 -9.83 21.35
C PHE A 302 17.18 -9.81 20.65
N LEU A 303 16.11 -10.20 21.34
CA LEU A 303 14.76 -10.24 20.78
C LEU A 303 14.18 -8.83 20.53
N ARG A 304 14.65 -7.80 21.23
CA ARG A 304 14.26 -6.40 20.99
C ARG A 304 14.87 -5.80 19.73
N LEU A 305 15.97 -6.35 19.25
CA LEU A 305 16.67 -5.81 18.09
C LEU A 305 15.86 -6.01 16.81
N GLN A 306 16.03 -5.08 15.87
CA GLN A 306 15.46 -5.21 14.52
C GLN A 306 16.05 -6.42 13.80
N ALA A 307 15.34 -6.95 12.80
CA ALA A 307 15.79 -8.13 12.06
C ALA A 307 17.16 -7.93 11.39
N ARG A 308 17.44 -6.71 10.91
CA ARG A 308 18.72 -6.31 10.35
C ARG A 308 19.87 -6.46 11.35
N ASP A 309 19.70 -5.91 12.56
CA ASP A 309 20.73 -5.94 13.59
C ASP A 309 20.95 -7.36 14.11
N ARG A 310 19.87 -8.13 14.29
CA ARG A 310 19.96 -9.55 14.63
C ARG A 310 20.76 -10.34 13.59
N LEU A 311 20.49 -10.10 12.30
CA LEU A 311 21.24 -10.75 11.22
C LEU A 311 22.72 -10.38 11.26
N ALA A 312 23.07 -9.10 11.48
CA ALA A 312 24.45 -8.66 11.59
C ALA A 312 25.19 -9.32 12.77
N LEU A 313 24.53 -9.48 13.92
CA LEU A 313 25.09 -10.20 15.08
C LEU A 313 25.36 -11.68 14.78
N VAL A 314 24.42 -12.37 14.12
CA VAL A 314 24.63 -13.78 13.78
C VAL A 314 25.75 -13.92 12.74
N LEU A 315 25.81 -13.03 11.75
CA LEU A 315 26.88 -13.05 10.73
C LEU A 315 28.26 -12.75 11.31
N SER A 316 28.39 -11.76 12.20
CA SER A 316 29.65 -11.47 12.89
C SER A 316 30.09 -12.66 13.75
N TYR A 317 29.17 -13.26 14.50
CA TYR A 317 29.45 -14.48 15.27
C TYR A 317 29.97 -15.63 14.40
N LEU A 318 29.33 -15.88 13.25
CA LEU A 318 29.77 -16.91 12.30
C LEU A 318 31.17 -16.64 11.74
N ARG A 319 31.50 -15.37 11.47
CA ARG A 319 32.81 -14.98 10.95
C ARG A 319 33.90 -15.08 12.02
N ASP A 320 33.63 -14.58 13.22
CA ASP A 320 34.62 -14.51 14.30
C ASP A 320 34.92 -15.88 14.92
N ARG A 321 33.91 -16.75 15.04
CA ARG A 321 34.05 -18.06 15.71
C ARG A 321 34.40 -19.19 14.76
N TYR A 322 33.79 -19.20 13.58
CA TYR A 322 33.91 -20.33 12.65
C TYR A 322 34.69 -20.00 11.40
N CYS A 323 35.15 -18.75 11.26
CA CYS A 323 35.70 -18.26 10.00
C CYS A 323 34.75 -18.61 8.83
N TYR A 324 33.44 -18.47 9.02
CA TYR A 324 32.44 -18.83 8.02
C TYR A 324 31.80 -17.59 7.39
N CYS A 325 31.74 -17.53 6.06
CA CYS A 325 30.99 -16.51 5.34
C CYS A 325 29.70 -17.09 4.76
N PHE A 326 28.56 -16.57 5.24
CA PHE A 326 27.23 -16.95 4.75
C PHE A 326 27.03 -16.62 3.26
N TRP A 327 27.56 -15.49 2.79
CA TRP A 327 27.40 -15.04 1.41
C TRP A 327 28.22 -15.86 0.41
N CYS A 328 29.47 -16.21 0.77
CA CYS A 328 30.29 -17.13 -0.03
C CYS A 328 29.81 -18.59 0.09
N GLY A 329 29.17 -18.95 1.21
CA GLY A 329 28.76 -20.31 1.52
C GLY A 329 29.93 -21.22 1.94
N THR A 330 31.08 -20.66 2.29
CA THR A 330 32.32 -21.40 2.58
C THR A 330 32.85 -21.11 3.98
N GLN A 331 33.48 -22.13 4.57
CA GLN A 331 34.25 -22.02 5.81
C GLN A 331 35.73 -21.88 5.45
N TYR A 332 36.40 -20.89 6.05
CA TYR A 332 37.83 -20.64 5.91
C TYR A 332 38.59 -21.27 7.08
N GLU A 333 39.89 -21.50 6.89
CA GLU A 333 40.74 -22.11 7.91
C GLU A 333 41.10 -21.11 9.01
N ASP A 334 41.40 -19.88 8.62
CA ASP A 334 41.88 -18.80 9.49
C ASP A 334 41.19 -17.46 9.19
N PRO A 335 41.18 -16.52 10.15
CA PRO A 335 40.62 -15.20 9.93
C PRO A 335 41.39 -14.40 8.87
N GLU A 336 42.71 -14.62 8.74
CA GLU A 336 43.53 -14.00 7.71
C GLU A 336 43.18 -14.53 6.31
N ASP A 337 42.93 -15.83 6.20
CA ASP A 337 42.50 -16.49 4.96
C ASP A 337 41.15 -15.95 4.49
N MET A 338 40.23 -15.75 5.42
CA MET A 338 38.95 -15.09 5.15
C MET A 338 39.15 -13.66 4.61
N LEU A 339 40.02 -12.84 5.20
CA LEU A 339 40.23 -11.47 4.74
C LEU A 339 40.85 -11.40 3.33
N GLY A 340 41.63 -12.41 2.94
CA GLY A 340 42.22 -12.51 1.60
C GLY A 340 41.24 -12.99 0.53
N HIS A 341 40.31 -13.89 0.89
CA HIS A 341 39.43 -14.57 -0.08
C HIS A 341 37.97 -14.10 -0.06
N CYS A 342 37.51 -13.48 1.03
CA CYS A 342 36.14 -12.99 1.16
C CYS A 342 36.06 -11.50 0.76
N PRO A 343 35.19 -11.13 -0.21
CA PRO A 343 35.02 -9.75 -0.66
C PRO A 343 34.65 -8.73 0.43
N GLY A 344 33.98 -9.17 1.49
CA GLY A 344 33.59 -8.31 2.61
C GLY A 344 32.69 -9.03 3.63
N PRO A 345 32.19 -8.33 4.65
CA PRO A 345 31.21 -8.88 5.59
C PRO A 345 29.75 -8.71 5.11
N ASP A 346 29.50 -7.73 4.24
CA ASP A 346 28.16 -7.32 3.83
C ASP A 346 27.68 -8.05 2.57
N GLU A 347 26.36 -8.10 2.38
CA GLU A 347 25.74 -8.69 1.18
C GLU A 347 26.21 -7.95 -0.08
N GLU A 348 26.28 -6.62 -0.04
CA GLU A 348 26.62 -5.76 -1.18
C GLU A 348 28.02 -6.02 -1.75
N SER A 349 28.94 -6.54 -0.95
CA SER A 349 30.28 -6.91 -1.41
C SER A 349 30.34 -8.19 -2.25
N HIS A 350 29.25 -8.97 -2.29
CA HIS A 350 29.20 -10.28 -2.95
C HIS A 350 28.21 -10.35 -4.12
N ASP A 351 27.56 -9.23 -4.46
CA ASP A 351 26.56 -9.12 -5.54
C ASP A 351 27.19 -8.94 -6.95
#